data_AF-A0A0A8WYX7-F1
#
_entry.id   AF-A0A0A8WYX7-F1
#
_cell.length_a   1.000
_cell.length_b   1.000
_cell.length_c   1.000
_cell.angle_alpha   90.00
_cell.angle_beta   90.00
_cell.angle_gamma   90.00
#
_symmetry.space_group_name_H-M   'P 1'
#
loop_
_entity.id
_entity.type
_entity.pdbx_description
1 polymer ?
#
loop_
_entity_poly.entity_id
_entity_poly.type
_entity_poly.pdbx_seq_one_letter_code
_entity_poly.pdbx_strand_id
1 'polypeptide(L)'
;MTIKSAVIESFAEYSQFGSLKEFNNHFEMWMTDKKRFFSKGELIGLKRLARFAAKVPRVANAKIGTVLKAIYEEYGEMGISRSTFKRMILNASETGIFYCI
;
A
#
# COMPACT_ATOMS: atom_id res chain seq x y z
N MET A 1 20.84 -15.33 -6.98
CA MET A 1 19.51 -15.78 -7.45
C MET A 1 18.55 -14.61 -7.44
N THR A 2 18.13 -14.11 -8.60
CA THR A 2 17.12 -13.05 -8.68
C THR A 2 15.75 -13.74 -8.66
N ILE A 3 15.08 -13.72 -7.50
CA ILE A 3 13.70 -14.20 -7.40
C ILE A 3 12.87 -13.34 -8.36
N LYS A 4 12.39 -13.93 -9.46
CA LYS A 4 11.44 -13.26 -10.35
C LYS A 4 10.17 -13.01 -9.53
N SER A 5 9.81 -11.74 -9.32
CA SER A 5 8.51 -11.41 -8.75
C SER A 5 7.43 -12.08 -9.59
N ALA A 6 6.60 -12.90 -8.97
CA ALA A 6 5.47 -13.53 -9.63
C ALA A 6 4.52 -12.45 -10.21
N VAL A 7 3.92 -12.76 -11.35
CA VAL A 7 3.05 -11.84 -12.09
C VAL A 7 1.83 -11.51 -11.22
N ILE A 8 1.43 -10.23 -11.10
CA ILE A 8 0.42 -9.77 -10.12
C ILE A 8 -0.93 -10.49 -10.26
N GLU A 9 -1.23 -10.95 -11.47
CA GLU A 9 -2.41 -11.73 -11.85
C GLU A 9 -2.45 -13.11 -11.16
N SER A 10 -1.28 -13.69 -10.81
CA SER A 10 -1.22 -14.95 -10.03
C SER A 10 -1.72 -14.81 -8.60
N PHE A 11 -1.87 -13.57 -8.12
CA PHE A 11 -2.39 -13.26 -6.79
C PHE A 11 -3.85 -12.79 -6.82
N ALA A 12 -4.53 -12.88 -7.96
CA ALA A 12 -5.92 -12.44 -8.09
C ALA A 12 -6.88 -13.18 -7.13
N GLU A 13 -6.56 -14.42 -6.76
CA GLU A 13 -7.31 -15.22 -5.78
C GLU A 13 -7.36 -14.58 -4.38
N TYR A 14 -6.40 -13.71 -4.03
CA TYR A 14 -6.39 -12.96 -2.77
C TYR A 14 -7.26 -11.70 -2.81
N SER A 15 -7.78 -11.32 -4.00
CA SER A 15 -8.70 -10.20 -4.13
C SER A 15 -10.11 -10.62 -3.69
N GLN A 16 -10.55 -10.09 -2.56
CA GLN A 16 -11.94 -10.24 -2.08
C GLN A 16 -12.90 -9.19 -2.64
N PHE A 17 -12.43 -8.28 -3.49
CA PHE A 17 -13.22 -7.17 -4.04
C PHE A 17 -13.55 -7.41 -5.52
N GLY A 18 -14.79 -7.11 -5.91
CA GLY A 18 -15.29 -7.25 -7.27
C GLY A 18 -14.96 -6.05 -8.16
N SER A 19 -14.52 -4.92 -7.60
CA SER A 19 -14.14 -3.75 -8.39
C SER A 19 -13.16 -2.80 -7.69
N LEU A 20 -12.48 -1.97 -8.49
CA LEU A 20 -11.66 -0.86 -7.98
C LEU A 20 -12.48 0.15 -7.18
N LYS A 21 -13.74 0.39 -7.56
CA LYS A 21 -14.65 1.28 -6.85
C LYS A 21 -14.94 0.77 -5.44
N GLU A 22 -15.22 -0.53 -5.32
CA GLU A 22 -15.45 -1.18 -4.04
C GLU A 22 -14.22 -1.09 -3.13
N PHE A 23 -13.03 -1.36 -3.68
CA PHE A 23 -11.77 -1.19 -2.95
C PHE A 23 -11.57 0.25 -2.47
N ASN A 24 -11.77 1.26 -3.33
CA ASN A 24 -11.62 2.66 -2.95
C ASN A 24 -12.62 3.08 -1.87
N ASN A 25 -13.87 2.65 -1.96
CA ASN A 25 -14.89 2.92 -0.94
C ASN A 25 -14.50 2.33 0.42
N HIS A 26 -14.07 1.06 0.45
CA HIS A 26 -13.61 0.42 1.69
C HIS A 26 -12.35 1.09 2.25
N PHE A 27 -11.41 1.49 1.38
CA PHE A 27 -10.21 2.20 1.78
C PHE A 27 -10.58 3.56 2.42
N GLU A 28 -11.49 4.33 1.82
CA GLU A 28 -11.97 5.60 2.40
C GLU A 28 -12.67 5.41 3.75
N MET A 29 -13.48 4.36 3.91
CA MET A 29 -14.10 4.01 5.20
C MET A 29 -13.04 3.71 6.26
N TRP A 30 -12.02 2.93 5.94
CA TRP A 30 -10.90 2.68 6.86
C TRP A 30 -10.11 3.93 7.18
N MET A 31 -9.90 4.82 6.19
CA MET A 31 -9.23 6.10 6.41
C MET A 31 -10.03 7.03 7.34
N THR A 32 -11.33 6.80 7.53
CA THR A 32 -12.14 7.57 8.48
C THR A 32 -11.87 7.15 9.93
N ASP A 33 -11.77 5.84 10.21
CA ASP A 33 -11.53 5.34 11.58
C ASP A 33 -10.04 5.23 11.94
N LYS A 34 -9.21 4.76 11.01
CA LYS A 34 -7.84 4.31 11.30
C LYS A 34 -6.76 5.35 11.02
N LYS A 35 -7.05 6.45 10.31
CA LYS A 35 -6.04 7.47 9.95
C LYS A 35 -5.27 8.02 11.16
N ARG A 36 -5.88 8.07 12.34
CA ARG A 36 -5.25 8.53 13.59
C ARG A 36 -4.05 7.69 14.04
N PHE A 37 -3.93 6.44 13.57
CA PHE A 37 -2.82 5.53 13.92
C PHE A 37 -1.58 5.73 13.03
N PHE A 38 -1.63 6.68 12.09
CA PHE A 38 -0.55 6.94 11.14
C PHE A 38 -0.06 8.38 11.26
N SER A 39 1.26 8.55 11.23
CA SER A 39 1.90 9.83 11.01
C SER A 39 1.65 10.34 9.58
N LYS A 40 1.87 11.64 9.36
CA LYS A 40 1.72 12.25 8.02
C LYS A 40 2.54 11.51 6.94
N GLY A 41 3.77 11.11 7.25
CA GLY A 41 4.62 10.36 6.33
C GLY A 41 4.09 8.95 6.04
N GLU A 42 3.60 8.25 7.05
CA GLU A 42 3.00 6.93 6.87
C GLU A 42 1.74 7.01 6.00
N LEU A 43 0.92 8.07 6.16
CA LEU A 43 -0.22 8.31 5.29
C LEU A 43 0.16 8.53 3.82
N ILE A 44 1.29 9.20 3.54
CA ILE A 44 1.81 9.34 2.18
C ILE A 44 2.17 7.96 1.61
N GLY A 45 2.89 7.16 2.40
CA GLY A 45 3.26 5.79 2.03
C GLY A 45 2.04 4.91 1.75
N LEU A 46 1.05 4.95 2.63
CA LEU A 46 -0.18 4.17 2.55
C LEU A 46 -0.99 4.52 1.30
N LYS A 47 -1.20 5.81 1.03
CA LYS A 47 -1.91 6.27 -0.18
C LYS A 47 -1.18 5.87 -1.45
N ARG A 48 0.15 5.98 -1.47
CA ARG A 48 0.93 5.57 -2.66
C ARG A 48 0.84 4.06 -2.86
N LEU A 49 0.97 3.26 -1.80
CA LEU A 49 0.84 1.81 -1.87
C LEU A 49 -0.55 1.39 -2.40
N ALA A 50 -1.63 2.03 -1.94
CA ALA A 50 -2.97 1.76 -2.43
C ALA A 50 -3.12 1.98 -3.95
N ARG A 51 -2.40 2.95 -4.54
CA ARG A 51 -2.38 3.15 -6.00
C ARG A 51 -1.71 1.98 -6.74
N PHE A 52 -0.72 1.32 -6.14
CA PHE A 52 -0.12 0.10 -6.72
C PHE A 52 -1.08 -1.11 -6.65
N ALA A 53 -2.03 -1.09 -5.71
CA ALA A 53 -3.10 -2.08 -5.60
C ALA A 53 -4.30 -1.82 -6.54
N ALA A 54 -4.21 -0.85 -7.46
CA ALA A 54 -5.30 -0.56 -8.39
C ALA A 54 -5.39 -1.56 -9.55
N LYS A 55 -4.28 -2.19 -9.95
CA LYS A 55 -4.24 -3.16 -11.06
C LYS A 55 -4.93 -4.47 -10.71
N VAL A 56 -4.70 -4.96 -9.49
CA VAL A 56 -5.46 -6.07 -8.88
C VAL A 56 -5.96 -5.52 -7.55
N PRO A 57 -7.27 -5.22 -7.41
CA PRO A 57 -7.83 -4.62 -6.20
C PRO A 57 -7.30 -5.29 -4.93
N ARG A 58 -6.77 -4.49 -4.00
CA ARG A 58 -6.20 -4.92 -2.70
C ARG A 58 -4.92 -5.76 -2.76
N VAL A 59 -4.38 -6.08 -3.93
CA VAL A 59 -3.10 -6.80 -4.06
C VAL A 59 -2.04 -5.87 -4.63
N ALA A 60 -1.01 -5.59 -3.84
CA ALA A 60 0.17 -4.87 -4.30
C ALA A 60 1.41 -5.76 -4.20
N ASN A 61 1.86 -6.30 -5.33
CA ASN A 61 3.17 -6.95 -5.43
C ASN A 61 4.23 -5.94 -5.90
N ALA A 62 4.54 -4.95 -5.05
CA ALA A 62 5.52 -3.91 -5.35
C ALA A 62 6.70 -3.99 -4.39
N LYS A 63 7.93 -3.93 -4.93
CA LYS A 63 9.13 -3.79 -4.10
C LYS A 63 9.07 -2.46 -3.36
N ILE A 64 9.45 -2.46 -2.08
CA ILE A 64 9.50 -1.22 -1.26
C ILE A 64 10.27 -0.10 -1.98
N GLY A 65 11.40 -0.43 -2.62
CA GLY A 65 12.19 0.54 -3.38
C GLY A 65 11.43 1.17 -4.56
N THR A 66 10.56 0.41 -5.24
CA THR A 66 9.71 0.92 -6.32
C THR A 66 8.70 1.92 -5.79
N VAL A 67 8.06 1.62 -4.65
CA VAL A 67 7.09 2.54 -4.03
C VAL A 67 7.80 3.79 -3.52
N LEU A 68 8.95 3.66 -2.86
CA LEU A 68 9.74 4.80 -2.38
C LEU A 68 10.21 5.70 -3.53
N LYS A 69 10.68 5.12 -4.64
CA LYS A 69 11.04 5.89 -5.84
C LYS A 69 9.84 6.68 -6.36
N ALA A 70 8.68 6.04 -6.43
CA ALA A 70 7.45 6.65 -6.87
C ALA A 70 6.94 7.76 -5.92
N ILE A 71 7.25 7.68 -4.61
CA ILE A 71 7.00 8.76 -3.64
C ILE A 71 7.99 9.90 -3.86
N TYR A 72 9.27 9.59 -4.03
CA TYR A 72 10.31 10.59 -4.28
C TYR A 72 10.04 11.38 -5.58
N GLU A 73 9.58 10.72 -6.63
CA GLU A 73 9.17 11.38 -7.88
C GLU A 73 7.99 12.36 -7.69
N GLU A 74 7.12 12.15 -6.70
CA GLU A 74 5.95 12.99 -6.42
C GLU A 74 6.25 14.09 -5.38
N TYR A 75 7.10 13.81 -4.38
CA TYR A 75 7.33 14.69 -3.22
C TYR A 75 8.78 15.19 -3.07
N GLY A 76 9.72 14.73 -3.89
CA GLY A 76 11.14 15.07 -3.79
C GLY A 76 11.74 14.75 -2.42
N GLU A 77 12.54 15.68 -1.89
CA GLU A 77 13.13 15.62 -0.54
C GLU A 77 12.09 15.53 0.59
N MET A 78 10.82 15.88 0.32
CA MET A 78 9.69 15.75 1.25
C MET A 78 9.06 14.34 1.23
N GLY A 79 9.69 13.39 0.54
CA GLY A 79 9.32 11.98 0.55
C GLY A 79 9.52 11.30 1.91
N ILE A 80 9.45 9.97 1.93
CA ILE A 80 9.56 9.20 3.17
C ILE A 80 10.74 8.23 3.14
N SER A 81 11.34 8.00 4.31
CA SER A 81 12.39 7.01 4.46
C SER A 81 11.84 5.58 4.37
N ARG A 82 12.74 4.62 4.11
CA ARG A 82 12.40 3.18 4.18
C ARG A 82 11.90 2.76 5.56
N SER A 83 12.44 3.34 6.63
CA SER A 83 12.00 3.04 8.01
C SER A 83 10.58 3.53 8.25
N THR A 84 10.23 4.72 7.75
CA THR A 84 8.85 5.25 7.79
C THR A 84 7.90 4.34 7.02
N PHE A 85 8.30 3.86 5.84
CA PHE A 85 7.49 2.92 5.06
C PHE A 85 7.28 1.59 5.80
N LYS A 86 8.32 1.03 6.45
CA LYS A 86 8.19 -0.20 7.24
C LYS A 86 7.25 -0.04 8.44
N ARG A 87 7.32 1.09 9.17
CA ARG A 87 6.38 1.38 10.26
C ARG A 87 4.94 1.51 9.75
N MET A 88 4.75 2.15 8.59
CA MET A 88 3.43 2.20 7.93
C MET A 88 2.85 0.80 7.69
N ILE A 89 3.66 -0.12 7.15
CA ILE A 89 3.23 -1.52 6.92
C ILE A 89 2.82 -2.17 8.24
N LEU A 90 3.65 -2.05 9.29
CA LEU A 90 3.37 -2.63 10.61
C LEU A 90 2.05 -2.08 11.18
N ASN A 91 1.89 -0.76 11.24
CA ASN A 91 0.68 -0.13 11.75
C ASN A 91 -0.56 -0.52 10.93
N ALA A 92 -0.42 -0.65 9.62
CA ALA A 92 -1.52 -1.07 8.76
C ALA A 92 -1.91 -2.55 8.95
N SER A 93 -0.95 -3.42 9.27
CA SER A 93 -1.22 -4.80 9.66
C SER A 93 -1.87 -4.88 11.04
N GLU A 94 -1.39 -4.13 12.02
CA GLU A 94 -1.98 -4.07 13.37
C GLU A 94 -3.41 -3.50 13.39
N THR A 95 -3.70 -2.54 12.50
CA THR A 95 -5.03 -1.93 12.37
C THR A 95 -5.99 -2.71 11.48
N GLY A 96 -5.53 -3.80 10.83
CA GLY A 96 -6.33 -4.64 9.95
C GLY A 96 -6.64 -4.04 8.57
N ILE A 97 -5.95 -2.96 8.17
CA ILE A 97 -6.12 -2.33 6.85
C ILE A 97 -5.54 -3.24 5.75
N PHE A 98 -4.40 -3.89 5.96
CA PHE A 98 -3.99 -4.95 5.04
C PHE A 98 -3.07 -5.94 5.73
N TYR A 99 -3.08 -7.16 5.21
CA TYR A 99 -2.22 -8.23 5.66
C TYR A 99 -1.05 -8.37 4.68
N CYS A 100 0.18 -8.30 5.19
CA CYS A 100 1.38 -8.64 4.42
C CYS A 100 1.68 -10.13 4.61
N ILE A 101 1.64 -10.87 3.50
CA ILE A 101 2.16 -12.24 3.36
C ILE A 101 3.62 -12.24 2.94
#